data_AF-A0A3L7P4G6-F1
#
_entry.id   AF-A0A3L7P4G6-F1
#
_cell.length_a   1.000
_cell.length_b   1.000
_cell.length_c   1.000
_cell.angle_alpha   90.00
_cell.angle_beta   90.00
_cell.angle_gamma   90.00
#
_symmetry.space_group_name_H-M   'P 1'
#
loop_
_entity.id
_entity.type
_entity.pdbx_description
1 polymer ?
#
loop_
_entity_poly.entity_id
_entity_poly.type
_entity_poly.pdbx_seq_one_letter_code
_entity_poly.pdbx_strand_id
1 'polypeptide(L)'
;MTEPRENQQPPSRWQVRWKVLLGALAGLGALALFLVGGLTCAYELLGEERTFLPETFQVTGAWLTVHVAAELMGGGIAGTVAFLVGGKRAVFAVALLLFFLGAMTATQKMQEGNYGRPRGQEPTDGQSAQTDAISPGWKLVLSPLCLGGMALVAGGILGRRQPD
;
A
#
# COMPACT_ATOMS: atom_id res chain seq x y z
N MET A 1 -19.39 -37.78 34.31
CA MET A 1 -20.15 -37.35 33.12
C MET A 1 -19.21 -36.57 32.23
N THR A 2 -18.66 -37.23 31.21
CA THR A 2 -17.80 -36.64 30.19
C THR A 2 -18.68 -36.27 29.01
N GLU A 3 -18.80 -34.99 28.69
CA GLU A 3 -19.55 -34.57 27.49
C GLU A 3 -18.92 -35.21 26.24
N PRO A 4 -19.74 -35.69 25.29
CA PRO A 4 -19.24 -36.18 24.03
C PRO A 4 -18.59 -35.02 23.29
N ARG A 5 -17.28 -35.13 23.03
CA ARG A 5 -16.53 -34.18 22.21
C ARG A 5 -17.21 -34.11 20.85
N GLU A 6 -17.97 -33.04 20.66
CA GLU A 6 -18.61 -32.69 19.42
C GLU A 6 -17.57 -32.73 18.31
N ASN A 7 -17.85 -33.55 17.29
CA ASN A 7 -16.95 -33.91 16.21
C ASN A 7 -16.73 -32.67 15.33
N GLN A 8 -15.85 -31.75 15.74
CA GLN A 8 -15.47 -30.59 14.95
C GLN A 8 -14.71 -31.08 13.72
N GLN A 9 -15.44 -31.32 12.64
CA GLN A 9 -14.84 -31.60 11.35
C GLN A 9 -13.92 -30.43 10.98
N PRO A 10 -12.67 -30.69 10.58
CA PRO A 10 -11.74 -29.63 10.21
C PRO A 10 -12.34 -28.82 9.06
N PRO A 11 -12.14 -27.48 9.06
CA PRO A 11 -12.69 -26.63 8.01
C PRO A 11 -12.24 -27.12 6.64
N SER A 12 -13.16 -27.12 5.68
CA SER A 12 -12.85 -27.61 4.34
C SER A 12 -11.74 -26.75 3.71
N ARG A 13 -10.85 -27.37 2.92
CA ARG A 13 -9.74 -26.65 2.26
C ARG A 13 -10.21 -25.43 1.46
N TRP A 14 -11.45 -25.45 0.96
CA TRP A 14 -12.09 -24.35 0.24
C TRP A 14 -12.41 -23.15 1.13
N GLN A 15 -12.92 -23.37 2.34
CA GLN A 15 -13.21 -22.29 3.29
C GLN A 15 -11.94 -21.54 3.70
N VAL A 16 -10.84 -22.26 3.90
CA VAL A 16 -9.54 -21.65 4.24
C VAL A 16 -9.02 -20.79 3.09
N ARG A 17 -9.10 -21.26 1.85
CA ARG A 17 -8.68 -20.49 0.67
C ARG A 17 -9.52 -19.23 0.49
N TRP A 18 -10.83 -19.32 0.70
CA TRP A 18 -11.73 -18.18 0.58
C TRP A 18 -11.44 -17.09 1.62
N LYS A 19 -11.21 -17.47 2.89
CA LYS A 19 -10.80 -16.53 3.94
C LYS A 19 -9.49 -15.80 3.60
N VAL A 20 -8.52 -16.51 3.05
CA VAL A 20 -7.25 -15.92 2.62
C VAL A 20 -7.47 -14.87 1.52
N LEU A 21 -8.27 -15.21 0.51
CA LEU A 21 -8.57 -14.30 -0.59
C LEU A 21 -9.33 -13.05 -0.09
N LEU A 22 -10.39 -13.24 0.70
CA LEU A 22 -11.16 -12.14 1.28
C LEU A 22 -10.28 -11.24 2.16
N GLY A 23 -9.37 -11.82 2.95
CA GLY A 23 -8.45 -11.04 3.76
C GLY A 23 -7.49 -10.22 2.92
N ALA A 24 -6.91 -10.80 1.86
CA ALA A 24 -6.04 -10.06 0.97
C ALA A 24 -6.77 -8.90 0.27
N LEU A 25 -7.98 -9.15 -0.24
CA LEU A 25 -8.81 -8.12 -0.88
C LEU A 25 -9.24 -7.02 0.08
N ALA A 26 -9.63 -7.38 1.31
CA ALA A 26 -9.97 -6.39 2.35
C ALA A 26 -8.76 -5.52 2.70
N GLY A 27 -7.57 -6.11 2.83
CA GLY A 27 -6.33 -5.39 3.08
C GLY A 27 -5.99 -4.41 1.96
N LEU A 28 -6.10 -4.83 0.69
CA LEU A 28 -5.93 -3.96 -0.47
C LEU A 28 -6.94 -2.82 -0.50
N GLY A 29 -8.21 -3.11 -0.22
CA GLY A 29 -9.27 -2.10 -0.20
C GLY A 29 -9.00 -1.04 0.86
N ALA A 30 -8.61 -1.46 2.07
CA ALA A 30 -8.24 -0.54 3.15
C ALA A 30 -7.02 0.32 2.79
N LEU A 31 -6.00 -0.26 2.15
CA LEU A 31 -4.85 0.48 1.65
C LEU A 31 -5.26 1.52 0.61
N ALA A 32 -6.06 1.14 -0.38
CA ALA A 32 -6.46 2.01 -1.47
C ALA A 32 -7.24 3.22 -0.93
N LEU A 33 -8.20 2.99 -0.04
CA LEU A 33 -8.97 4.07 0.60
C LEU A 33 -8.06 5.00 1.41
N PHE A 34 -7.12 4.44 2.17
CA PHE A 34 -6.18 5.22 2.97
C PHE A 34 -5.24 6.07 2.11
N LEU A 35 -4.63 5.49 1.07
CA LEU A 35 -3.69 6.22 0.21
C LEU A 35 -4.40 7.26 -0.64
N VAL A 36 -5.53 6.93 -1.27
CA VAL A 36 -6.29 7.87 -2.09
C VAL A 36 -6.78 9.03 -1.22
N GLY A 37 -7.46 8.76 -0.11
CA GLY A 37 -7.95 9.82 0.77
C GLY A 37 -6.82 10.61 1.43
N GLY A 38 -5.83 9.91 1.99
CA GLY A 38 -4.73 10.52 2.73
C GLY A 38 -3.81 11.38 1.87
N LEU A 39 -3.41 10.89 0.69
CA LEU A 39 -2.56 11.66 -0.21
C LEU A 39 -3.32 12.80 -0.88
N THR A 40 -4.61 12.63 -1.20
CA THR A 40 -5.43 13.74 -1.72
C THR A 40 -5.53 14.86 -0.67
N CYS A 41 -5.88 14.54 0.57
CA CYS A 41 -5.92 15.53 1.64
C CYS A 41 -4.54 16.18 1.88
N ALA A 42 -3.46 15.40 1.83
CA ALA A 42 -2.12 15.95 1.99
C ALA A 42 -1.75 16.90 0.84
N TYR A 43 -2.09 16.56 -0.40
CA TYR A 43 -1.87 17.42 -1.57
C TYR A 43 -2.58 18.76 -1.41
N GLU A 44 -3.87 18.73 -1.05
CA GLU A 44 -4.68 19.94 -0.81
C GLU A 44 -4.11 20.80 0.34
N LEU A 45 -3.60 20.18 1.40
CA LEU A 45 -3.02 20.88 2.55
C LEU A 45 -1.63 21.49 2.27
N LEU A 46 -0.79 20.80 1.51
CA LEU A 46 0.55 21.28 1.15
C LEU A 46 0.49 22.31 0.01
N GLY A 47 -0.44 22.13 -0.91
CA GLY A 47 -0.52 22.86 -2.17
C GLY A 47 0.57 22.46 -3.17
N GLU A 48 0.47 22.99 -4.38
CA GLU A 48 1.37 22.70 -5.49
C GLU A 48 2.82 23.09 -5.20
N GLU A 49 3.04 24.26 -4.61
CA GLU A 49 4.38 24.80 -4.38
C GLU A 49 5.23 23.98 -3.41
N ARG A 50 4.57 23.24 -2.51
CA ARG A 50 5.26 22.31 -1.60
C ARG A 50 5.26 20.88 -2.12
N THR A 51 4.51 20.60 -3.17
CA THR A 51 4.44 19.27 -3.79
C THR A 51 5.49 19.10 -4.87
N PHE A 52 5.64 20.12 -5.72
CA PHE A 52 6.52 20.10 -6.89
C PHE A 52 7.56 21.22 -6.85
N LEU A 53 8.72 20.98 -7.46
CA LEU A 53 9.68 22.05 -7.72
C LEU A 53 9.09 23.07 -8.72
N PRO A 54 9.58 24.33 -8.72
CA PRO A 54 9.16 25.34 -9.69
C PRO A 54 9.31 24.83 -11.12
N GLU A 55 8.29 25.08 -11.97
CA GLU A 55 8.30 24.80 -13.42
C GLU A 55 8.48 23.32 -13.84
N THR A 56 8.51 22.40 -12.88
CA THR A 56 8.68 20.96 -13.13
C THR A 56 7.67 20.14 -12.33
N PHE A 57 7.45 18.89 -12.75
CA PHE A 57 6.71 17.89 -11.96
C PHE A 57 7.62 17.07 -11.04
N GLN A 58 8.85 17.53 -10.82
CA GLN A 58 9.75 16.85 -9.89
C GLN A 58 9.26 17.10 -8.48
N VAL A 59 8.99 16.03 -7.75
CA VAL A 59 8.45 16.12 -6.39
C VAL A 59 9.47 16.70 -5.42
N THR A 60 9.01 17.49 -4.46
CA THR A 60 9.87 18.04 -3.40
C THR A 60 10.21 16.99 -2.34
N GLY A 61 11.21 17.28 -1.50
CA GLY A 61 11.51 16.48 -0.31
C GLY A 61 10.36 16.41 0.70
N ALA A 62 9.55 17.48 0.81
CA ALA A 62 8.39 17.51 1.70
C ALA A 62 7.34 16.50 1.25
N TRP A 63 7.00 16.50 -0.05
CA TRP A 63 6.07 15.55 -0.63
C TRP A 63 6.57 14.10 -0.52
N LEU A 64 7.85 13.88 -0.78
CA LEU A 64 8.48 12.56 -0.63
C LEU A 64 8.34 12.03 0.80
N THR A 65 8.54 12.89 1.80
CA THR A 65 8.41 12.51 3.21
C THR A 65 6.97 12.08 3.53
N VAL A 66 5.99 12.85 3.06
CA VAL A 66 4.56 12.52 3.21
C VAL A 66 4.23 11.19 2.54
N HIS A 67 4.70 10.98 1.31
CA HIS A 67 4.47 9.75 0.56
C HIS A 67 5.05 8.53 1.26
N VAL A 68 6.31 8.60 1.69
CA VAL A 68 6.97 7.48 2.38
C VAL A 68 6.26 7.17 3.69
N ALA A 69 5.87 8.19 4.46
CA ALA A 69 5.09 8.00 5.68
C ALA A 69 3.73 7.33 5.39
N ALA A 70 3.03 7.78 4.35
CA ALA A 70 1.77 7.20 3.92
C ALA A 70 1.93 5.74 3.46
N GLU A 71 2.98 5.41 2.73
CA GLU A 71 3.26 4.03 2.30
C GLU A 71 3.55 3.11 3.49
N LEU A 72 4.33 3.57 4.47
CA LEU A 72 4.60 2.80 5.68
C LEU A 72 3.31 2.54 6.49
N MET A 73 2.51 3.58 6.72
CA MET A 73 1.24 3.46 7.42
C MET A 73 0.25 2.59 6.64
N GLY A 74 0.13 2.81 5.33
CA GLY A 74 -0.75 2.08 4.43
C GLY A 74 -0.42 0.59 4.39
N GLY A 75 0.87 0.23 4.26
CA GLY A 75 1.30 -1.15 4.33
C GLY A 75 0.90 -1.80 5.66
N GLY A 76 1.12 -1.09 6.78
CA GLY A 76 0.70 -1.56 8.10
C GLY A 76 -0.81 -1.78 8.23
N ILE A 77 -1.63 -0.86 7.69
CA ILE A 77 -3.09 -0.97 7.63
C ILE A 77 -3.50 -2.21 6.81
N ALA A 78 -2.92 -2.38 5.61
CA ALA A 78 -3.20 -3.51 4.73
C ALA A 78 -2.92 -4.85 5.43
N GLY A 79 -1.74 -4.98 6.04
CA GLY A 79 -1.34 -6.18 6.77
C GLY A 79 -2.23 -6.47 7.98
N THR A 80 -2.60 -5.44 8.73
CA THR A 80 -3.50 -5.54 9.89
C THR A 80 -4.88 -6.02 9.46
N VAL A 81 -5.49 -5.38 8.46
CA VAL A 81 -6.82 -5.75 7.96
C VAL A 81 -6.81 -7.16 7.36
N ALA A 82 -5.79 -7.50 6.57
CA ALA A 82 -5.65 -8.83 6.00
C ALA A 82 -5.54 -9.91 7.09
N PHE A 83 -4.78 -9.64 8.16
CA PHE A 83 -4.70 -10.54 9.30
C PHE A 83 -6.06 -10.74 9.98
N LEU A 84 -6.77 -9.65 10.29
CA LEU A 84 -8.04 -9.70 11.01
C LEU A 84 -9.12 -10.49 10.25
N VAL A 85 -9.09 -10.45 8.92
CA VAL A 85 -10.10 -11.10 8.08
C VAL A 85 -9.69 -12.52 7.65
N GLY A 86 -8.44 -12.72 7.27
CA GLY A 86 -7.97 -13.96 6.63
C GLY A 86 -6.79 -14.66 7.31
N GLY A 87 -6.30 -14.12 8.44
CA GLY A 87 -5.22 -14.69 9.25
C GLY A 87 -3.83 -14.58 8.61
N LYS A 88 -2.85 -15.31 9.18
CA LYS A 88 -1.42 -15.26 8.82
C LYS A 88 -1.19 -15.43 7.30
N ARG A 89 -1.90 -16.35 6.65
CA ARG A 89 -1.76 -16.60 5.20
C ARG A 89 -2.24 -15.43 4.33
N ALA A 90 -3.28 -14.71 4.75
CA ALA A 90 -3.75 -13.53 4.04
C ALA A 90 -2.73 -12.37 4.12
N VAL A 91 -2.01 -12.23 5.24
CA VAL A 91 -0.92 -11.26 5.38
C VAL A 91 0.18 -11.50 4.35
N PHE A 92 0.63 -12.75 4.20
CA PHE A 92 1.62 -13.09 3.18
C PHE A 92 1.09 -12.85 1.77
N ALA A 93 -0.17 -13.22 1.50
CA ALA A 93 -0.79 -13.00 0.19
C ALA A 93 -0.85 -11.51 -0.17
N VAL A 94 -1.30 -10.64 0.75
CA VAL A 94 -1.38 -9.20 0.49
C VAL A 94 0.02 -8.59 0.36
N ALA A 95 0.97 -8.97 1.21
CA ALA A 95 2.34 -8.45 1.14
C ALA A 95 3.02 -8.80 -0.18
N LEU A 96 2.90 -10.05 -0.65
CA LEU A 96 3.41 -10.47 -1.95
C LEU A 96 2.75 -9.67 -3.07
N LEU A 97 1.43 -9.50 -3.03
CA LEU A 97 0.72 -8.76 -4.06
C LEU A 97 1.15 -7.30 -4.12
N LEU A 98 1.29 -6.63 -2.96
CA LEU A 98 1.78 -5.25 -2.89
C LEU A 98 3.21 -5.12 -3.40
N PHE A 99 4.07 -6.07 -3.06
CA PHE A 99 5.45 -6.11 -3.55
C PHE A 99 5.49 -6.25 -5.07
N PHE A 100 4.75 -7.21 -5.64
CA PHE A 100 4.74 -7.43 -7.09
C PHE A 100 4.11 -6.27 -7.86
N LEU A 101 2.96 -5.76 -7.41
CA LEU A 101 2.32 -4.60 -8.05
C LEU A 101 3.24 -3.37 -8.00
N GLY A 102 3.80 -3.07 -6.82
CA GLY A 102 4.73 -1.95 -6.68
C GLY A 102 6.00 -2.11 -7.51
N ALA A 103 6.56 -3.32 -7.59
CA ALA A 103 7.72 -3.60 -8.43
C ALA A 103 7.39 -3.45 -9.93
N MET A 104 6.23 -3.93 -10.38
CA MET A 104 5.78 -3.73 -11.76
C MET A 104 5.64 -2.24 -12.09
N THR A 105 4.95 -1.48 -11.24
CA THR A 105 4.81 -0.02 -11.42
C THR A 105 6.17 0.69 -11.40
N ALA A 106 7.08 0.31 -10.52
CA ALA A 106 8.43 0.85 -10.46
C ALA A 106 9.20 0.59 -11.77
N THR A 107 9.14 -0.64 -12.30
CA THR A 107 9.81 -0.98 -13.56
C THR A 107 9.28 -0.19 -14.74
N GLN A 108 7.96 -0.01 -14.84
CA GLN A 108 7.34 0.81 -15.88
C GLN A 108 7.83 2.27 -15.79
N LYS A 109 7.80 2.84 -14.58
CA LYS A 109 8.25 4.22 -14.35
C LYS A 109 9.74 4.42 -14.63
N MET A 110 10.59 3.43 -14.34
CA MET A 110 12.01 3.50 -14.67
C MET A 110 12.29 3.43 -16.17
N GLN A 111 11.46 2.70 -16.93
CA GLN A 111 11.55 2.62 -18.39
C GLN A 111 11.07 3.89 -19.08
N GLU A 112 10.02 4.53 -18.54
CA GLU A 112 9.53 5.83 -19.02
C GLU A 112 10.58 6.94 -18.90
N GLY A 113 11.53 6.84 -17.96
CA GLY A 113 12.56 7.85 -17.73
C GLY A 113 12.01 9.18 -17.19
N ASN A 114 12.85 10.22 -17.13
CA ASN A 114 12.46 11.55 -16.64
C ASN A 114 11.94 12.46 -17.76
N TYR A 115 11.26 11.93 -18.77
CA TYR A 115 10.64 12.74 -19.83
C TYR A 115 9.31 13.34 -19.35
N GLY A 116 9.35 14.13 -18.28
CA GLY A 116 8.17 14.88 -17.83
C GLY A 116 7.89 16.04 -18.79
N ARG A 117 6.61 16.32 -19.05
CA ARG A 117 6.23 17.59 -19.66
C ARG A 117 6.65 18.73 -18.72
N PRO A 118 7.10 19.89 -19.24
CA PRO A 118 7.29 21.07 -18.41
C PRO A 118 5.99 21.41 -17.67
N ARG A 119 6.07 21.82 -16.41
CA ARG A 119 4.89 22.24 -15.65
C ARG A 119 4.57 23.68 -16.01
N GLY A 120 3.35 23.91 -16.51
CA GLY A 120 2.88 25.24 -16.89
C GLY A 120 2.67 26.17 -15.69
N GLN A 121 2.31 27.42 -15.96
CA GLN A 121 1.92 28.39 -14.93
C GLN A 121 0.47 28.21 -14.46
N GLU A 122 -0.29 27.36 -15.13
CA GLU A 122 -1.67 27.03 -14.75
C GLU A 122 -1.69 26.13 -13.50
N PRO A 123 -2.72 26.24 -12.65
CA PRO A 123 -2.90 25.32 -11.53
C PRO A 123 -2.89 23.87 -11.99
N THR A 124 -2.11 23.06 -11.30
CA THR A 124 -1.96 21.63 -11.54
C THR A 124 -3.19 20.91 -10.99
N ASP A 125 -4.04 20.41 -11.89
CA ASP A 125 -5.16 19.57 -11.48
C ASP A 125 -4.67 18.26 -10.84
N GLY A 126 -5.49 17.65 -9.98
CA GLY A 126 -5.09 16.44 -9.26
C GLY A 126 -4.77 15.26 -10.17
N GLN A 127 -5.34 15.21 -11.38
CA GLN A 127 -5.09 14.15 -12.34
C GLN A 127 -3.71 14.30 -12.98
N SER A 128 -3.35 15.48 -13.49
CA SER A 128 -2.02 15.78 -14.03
C SER A 128 -0.95 15.64 -12.97
N ALA A 129 -1.22 16.07 -11.74
CA ALA A 129 -0.33 15.87 -10.60
C ALA A 129 0.04 14.40 -10.39
N GLN A 130 -0.90 13.47 -10.59
CA GLN A 130 -0.64 12.03 -10.44
C GLN A 130 0.05 11.42 -11.67
N THR A 131 -0.35 11.81 -12.89
CA THR A 131 0.19 11.20 -14.11
C THR A 131 1.61 11.66 -14.39
N ASP A 132 1.89 12.93 -14.13
CA ASP A 132 3.12 13.60 -14.56
C ASP A 132 4.17 13.71 -13.45
N ALA A 133 3.84 13.35 -12.20
CA ALA A 133 4.77 13.37 -11.08
C ALA A 133 6.05 12.55 -11.35
N ILE A 134 7.19 13.22 -11.26
CA ILE A 134 8.51 12.61 -11.40
C ILE A 134 9.08 12.35 -10.01
N SER A 135 9.13 11.08 -9.63
CA SER A 135 9.77 10.61 -8.40
C SER A 135 11.23 10.19 -8.66
N PRO A 136 12.15 10.40 -7.70
CA PRO A 136 13.51 9.91 -7.83
C PRO A 136 13.53 8.37 -7.87
N GLY A 137 14.42 7.80 -8.69
CA GLY A 137 14.44 6.35 -8.95
C GLY A 137 14.59 5.47 -7.70
N TRP A 138 15.32 5.93 -6.68
CA TRP A 138 15.44 5.18 -5.42
C TRP A 138 14.09 5.02 -4.71
N LYS A 139 13.19 6.01 -4.83
CA LYS A 139 11.86 5.94 -4.22
C LYS A 139 11.02 4.87 -4.89
N LEU A 140 11.12 4.74 -6.21
CA LEU A 140 10.38 3.71 -6.97
C LEU A 140 10.70 2.30 -6.45
N VAL A 141 11.96 2.04 -6.10
CA VAL A 141 12.38 0.77 -5.51
C VAL A 141 11.94 0.65 -4.04
N LEU A 142 11.96 1.76 -3.29
CA LEU A 142 11.60 1.77 -1.88
C LEU A 142 10.11 1.47 -1.65
N SER A 143 9.21 1.96 -2.50
CA SER A 143 7.76 1.79 -2.31
C SER A 143 7.26 0.36 -2.17
N PRO A 144 7.59 -0.59 -3.07
CA PRO A 144 7.17 -1.99 -2.88
C PRO A 144 7.73 -2.59 -1.59
N LEU A 145 8.93 -2.18 -1.17
CA LEU A 145 9.55 -2.63 0.08
C LEU A 145 8.83 -2.05 1.31
N CYS A 146 8.49 -0.77 1.30
CA CYS A 146 7.73 -0.12 2.37
C CYS A 146 6.34 -0.74 2.52
N LEU A 147 5.58 -0.86 1.42
CA LEU A 147 4.22 -1.39 1.44
C LEU A 147 4.19 -2.87 1.85
N GLY A 148 4.95 -3.73 1.14
CA GLY A 148 4.99 -5.16 1.41
C GLY A 148 5.64 -5.48 2.76
N GLY A 149 6.76 -4.82 3.08
CA GLY A 149 7.50 -5.00 4.33
C GLY A 149 6.67 -4.59 5.54
N MET A 150 6.02 -3.42 5.52
CA MET A 150 5.20 -2.98 6.65
C MET A 150 3.93 -3.82 6.82
N ALA A 151 3.36 -4.35 5.73
CA ALA A 151 2.26 -5.30 5.83
C ALA A 151 2.67 -6.56 6.61
N LEU A 152 3.86 -7.10 6.34
CA LEU A 152 4.40 -8.25 7.08
C LEU A 152 4.69 -7.92 8.54
N VAL A 153 5.28 -6.75 8.82
CA VAL A 153 5.60 -6.32 10.20
C VAL A 153 4.33 -6.18 11.03
N ALA A 154 3.35 -5.40 10.56
CA ALA A 154 2.12 -5.15 11.31
C ALA A 154 1.28 -6.42 11.47
N GLY A 155 1.02 -7.15 10.37
CA GLY A 155 0.26 -8.40 10.40
C GLY A 155 0.97 -9.51 11.19
N GLY A 156 2.31 -9.54 11.16
CA GLY A 156 3.12 -10.49 11.91
C GLY A 156 3.11 -10.24 13.43
N ILE A 157 3.13 -8.98 13.86
CA ILE A 157 3.01 -8.61 15.28
C ILE A 157 1.68 -9.10 15.85
N LEU A 158 0.59 -8.94 15.12
CA LEU A 158 -0.74 -9.44 15.50
C LEU A 158 -0.76 -10.97 15.55
N GLY A 159 -0.19 -11.63 14.55
CA GLY A 159 -0.12 -13.09 14.48
C GLY A 159 0.69 -13.76 15.59
N ARG A 160 1.61 -13.04 16.25
CA ARG A 160 2.33 -13.53 17.44
C ARG A 160 1.52 -13.42 18.73
N ARG A 161 0.50 -12.55 18.77
CA ARG A 161 -0.32 -12.29 19.97
C ARG A 161 -1.53 -13.21 20.09
N GLN A 162 -1.91 -13.90 19.02
CA GLN A 162 -3.03 -14.83 19.03
C GLN A 162 -2.49 -16.24 19.34
N PRO A 163 -2.70 -16.80 20.55
CA PRO A 163 -2.39 -18.19 20.82
C PRO A 163 -3.25 -19.08 19.91
N ASP A 164 -2.60 -20.09 19.31
CA ASP A 164 -3.24 -21.04 18.38
C ASP A 164 -4.34 -21.87 19.07
#